data_AF-A0A935HIP4-F1
#
_entry.id   AF-A0A935HIP4-F1
#
_cell.length_a   1.000
_cell.length_b   1.000
_cell.length_c   1.000
_cell.angle_alpha   90.00
_cell.angle_beta   90.00
_cell.angle_gamma   90.00
#
_symmetry.space_group_name_H-M   'P 1'
#
loop_
_entity.id
_entity.type
_entity.pdbx_description
1 polymer ?
#
loop_
_entity_poly.entity_id
_entity_poly.type
_entity_poly.pdbx_seq_one_letter_code
_entity_poly.pdbx_strand_id
1 'polypeptide(L)'
;MPFKKEYIVSTDDVNSHGFVTLTSGIDIESAAENCPAYIDHKYWELPIGHWTNLRKEGSVLKATLIIDGANDREREVIRKIENGDLRGSSIGVDAITWSEDPVYLKQGQTKPTLTQSDLFEISVTALPSNKAALCLKKEAMPVLLSAGNIHDIVPSLKPNTDMEKIALALGLTKDATEAQILTAIQEYKLTGETAATLSRELLDKAADGLGENEKNIFITLSKTNVKQALEYAESIKAIENRQPEKPAVEKDVKVSDIIKMGKNSQELKDDGKESFDYLSKHNVAELNRIRLEDPEKYAKLCREYQQGVRYTAKTA
;
A
#
# COMPACT_ATOMS: atom_id res chain seq x y z
N MET A 1 23.63 15.88 58.58
CA MET A 1 23.66 16.43 57.20
C MET A 1 22.55 15.75 56.44
N PRO A 2 21.82 16.46 55.58
CA PRO A 2 20.76 15.84 54.79
C PRO A 2 21.36 14.75 53.89
N PHE A 3 20.66 13.62 53.80
CA PHE A 3 20.97 12.53 52.90
C PHE A 3 20.83 13.01 51.45
N LYS A 4 21.78 12.62 50.59
CA LYS A 4 21.78 12.98 49.17
C LYS A 4 22.08 11.76 48.30
N LYS A 5 21.31 11.57 47.24
CA LYS A 5 21.56 10.49 46.27
C LYS A 5 21.10 10.86 44.88
N GLU A 6 21.94 10.61 43.88
CA GLU A 6 21.60 10.84 42.48
C GLU A 6 20.86 9.66 41.87
N TYR A 7 19.85 9.96 41.04
CA TYR A 7 19.07 8.99 40.30
C TYR A 7 19.03 9.36 38.82
N ILE A 8 18.96 8.32 37.99
CA ILE A 8 18.29 8.42 36.70
C ILE A 8 16.80 8.34 37.02
N VAL A 9 16.03 9.36 36.63
CA VAL A 9 14.60 9.42 36.95
C VAL A 9 13.74 9.11 35.74
N SER A 10 14.26 9.34 34.54
CA SER A 10 13.63 8.93 33.29
C SER A 10 14.66 8.74 32.19
N THR A 11 14.32 7.90 31.23
CA THR A 11 15.04 7.71 29.96
C THR A 11 14.04 7.58 28.82
N ASP A 12 14.52 7.62 27.59
CA ASP A 12 13.68 7.37 26.40
C ASP A 12 13.36 5.87 26.19
N ASP A 13 13.43 5.02 27.20
CA ASP A 13 13.13 3.59 27.07
C ASP A 13 11.63 3.31 27.15
N VAL A 14 11.18 2.21 26.52
CA VAL A 14 9.78 1.77 26.60
C VAL A 14 9.47 1.38 28.04
N ASN A 15 8.56 2.11 28.66
CA ASN A 15 8.15 1.88 30.03
C ASN A 15 7.20 0.67 30.15
N SER A 16 6.93 0.24 31.38
CA SER A 16 6.03 -0.88 31.69
C SER A 16 4.59 -0.69 31.18
N HIS A 17 4.19 0.53 30.82
CA HIS A 17 2.87 0.86 30.28
C HIS A 17 2.83 0.83 28.74
N GLY A 18 3.97 0.54 28.08
CA GLY A 18 4.05 0.33 26.64
C GLY A 18 4.31 1.59 25.81
N PHE A 19 4.68 2.71 26.43
CA PHE A 19 5.04 3.96 25.74
C PHE A 19 6.43 4.46 26.16
N VAL A 20 6.94 5.45 25.43
CA VAL A 20 8.15 6.21 25.78
C VAL A 20 7.76 7.61 26.23
N THR A 21 8.40 8.12 27.28
CA THR A 21 8.37 9.54 27.62
C THR A 21 9.64 10.17 27.08
N LEU A 22 9.52 11.06 26.10
CA LEU A 22 10.67 11.65 25.43
C LEU A 22 11.35 12.69 26.34
N THR A 23 12.57 12.42 26.75
CA THR A 23 13.34 13.23 27.71
C THR A 23 13.46 14.69 27.25
N SER A 24 13.67 14.92 25.95
CA SER A 24 13.76 16.29 25.42
C SER A 24 12.47 17.09 25.64
N GLY A 25 11.32 16.41 25.64
CA GLY A 25 9.99 17.00 25.78
C GLY A 25 9.45 17.14 27.20
N ILE A 26 10.18 16.67 28.21
CA ILE A 26 9.78 16.83 29.62
C ILE A 26 10.12 18.27 30.05
N ASP A 27 9.13 19.12 30.27
CA ASP A 27 9.34 20.40 30.93
C ASP A 27 9.76 20.15 32.40
N ILE A 28 10.81 20.84 32.84
CA ILE A 28 11.37 20.71 34.19
C ILE A 28 11.43 22.05 34.90
N GLU A 29 10.94 23.15 34.31
CA GLU A 29 11.07 24.49 34.88
C GLU A 29 10.37 24.57 36.26
N SER A 30 9.10 24.17 36.32
CA SER A 30 8.32 24.11 37.56
C SER A 30 8.98 23.20 38.61
N ALA A 31 9.41 22.00 38.20
CA ALA A 31 10.07 21.04 39.07
C ALA A 31 11.46 21.50 39.55
N ALA A 32 12.18 22.32 38.78
CA ALA A 32 13.47 22.85 39.19
C ALA A 32 13.35 23.82 40.37
N GLU A 33 12.22 24.52 40.49
CA GLU A 33 11.92 25.38 41.63
C GLU A 33 11.45 24.57 42.84
N ASN A 34 10.55 23.60 42.63
CA ASN A 34 10.02 22.77 43.70
C ASN A 34 9.53 21.40 43.18
N CYS A 35 10.35 20.37 43.32
CA CYS A 35 9.98 18.99 43.01
C CYS A 35 9.91 18.15 44.30
N PRO A 36 8.71 17.84 44.82
CA PRO A 36 8.57 17.03 46.03
C PRO A 36 8.99 15.58 45.79
N ALA A 37 9.54 14.95 46.82
CA ALA A 37 9.84 13.52 46.82
C ALA A 37 8.80 12.74 47.62
N TYR A 38 8.05 11.85 46.97
CA TYR A 38 7.10 10.95 47.61
C TYR A 38 7.59 9.49 47.58
N ILE A 39 6.84 8.61 48.25
CA ILE A 39 6.97 7.15 48.09
C ILE A 39 5.82 6.67 47.23
N ASP A 40 6.12 5.95 46.15
CA ASP A 40 5.13 5.31 45.25
C ASP A 40 3.96 6.24 44.82
N HIS A 41 4.24 7.49 44.47
CA HIS A 41 3.25 8.47 43.98
C HIS A 41 2.12 8.80 44.98
N LYS A 42 2.33 8.55 46.28
CA LYS A 42 1.34 8.86 47.32
C LYS A 42 1.33 10.34 47.68
N TYR A 43 0.85 11.18 46.76
CA TYR A 43 0.80 12.64 46.90
C TYR A 43 -0.11 13.13 48.04
N TRP A 44 -0.95 12.25 48.59
CA TRP A 44 -1.77 12.52 49.79
C TRP A 44 -0.98 12.35 51.10
N GLU A 45 0.22 11.78 51.07
CA GLU A 45 1.14 11.74 52.22
C GLU A 45 2.09 12.95 52.20
N LEU A 46 2.66 13.30 53.35
CA LEU A 46 3.71 14.33 53.39
C LEU A 46 4.93 13.86 52.56
N PRO A 47 5.56 14.75 51.77
CA PRO A 47 6.82 14.43 51.09
C PRO A 47 7.88 13.95 52.07
N ILE A 48 8.69 12.99 51.66
CA ILE A 48 9.86 12.51 52.42
C ILE A 48 11.11 13.36 52.16
N GLY A 49 11.02 14.33 51.25
CA GLY A 49 12.12 15.15 50.82
C GLY A 49 11.76 15.94 49.56
N HIS A 50 12.79 16.35 48.82
CA HIS A 50 12.65 17.03 47.54
C HIS A 50 13.80 16.66 46.60
N TRP A 51 13.61 16.96 45.31
CA TRP A 51 14.60 16.75 44.27
C TRP A 51 15.25 18.05 43.85
N THR A 52 16.54 17.98 43.55
CA THR A 52 17.37 19.11 43.10
C THR A 52 18.24 18.68 41.93
N ASN A 53 18.92 19.63 41.28
CA ASN A 53 19.86 19.33 40.19
C ASN A 53 19.22 18.50 39.06
N LEU A 54 17.96 18.84 38.71
CA LEU A 54 17.25 18.27 37.57
C LEU A 54 17.95 18.69 36.28
N ARG A 55 18.34 17.72 35.47
CA ARG A 55 19.06 17.99 34.22
C ARG A 55 18.87 16.88 33.20
N LYS A 56 18.79 17.28 31.94
CA LYS A 56 18.73 16.38 30.79
C LYS A 56 20.15 16.17 30.24
N GLU A 57 20.55 14.91 30.11
CA GLU A 57 21.80 14.48 29.50
C GLU A 57 21.48 13.54 28.33
N GLY A 58 21.25 14.12 27.15
CA GLY A 58 20.76 13.38 25.99
C GLY A 58 19.38 12.77 26.24
N SER A 59 19.28 11.44 26.19
CA SER A 59 18.06 10.67 26.42
C SER A 59 17.83 10.27 27.88
N VAL A 60 18.49 10.95 28.83
CA VAL A 60 18.46 10.62 30.26
C VAL A 60 18.13 11.87 31.07
N LEU A 61 17.11 11.80 31.92
CA LEU A 61 16.81 12.80 32.94
C LEU A 61 17.39 12.33 34.27
N LYS A 62 18.18 13.19 34.91
CA LYS A 62 18.78 12.94 36.24
C LYS A 62 18.31 13.96 37.24
N ALA A 63 18.24 13.55 38.50
CA ALA A 63 17.96 14.42 39.64
C ALA A 63 18.63 13.89 40.92
N THR A 64 18.83 14.78 41.88
CA THR A 64 19.41 14.46 43.20
C THR A 64 18.33 14.53 44.27
N LEU A 65 18.04 13.39 44.89
CA LEU A 65 17.15 13.27 46.04
C LEU A 65 17.81 13.85 47.29
N ILE A 66 17.08 14.70 48.01
CA ILE A 66 17.47 15.27 49.30
C ILE A 66 16.44 14.86 50.36
N ILE A 67 16.90 14.20 51.42
CA ILE A 67 16.09 13.85 52.60
C ILE A 67 16.78 14.42 53.83
N ASP A 68 16.06 15.14 54.70
CA ASP A 68 16.67 15.76 55.90
C ASP A 68 17.12 14.68 56.92
N GLY A 69 16.27 13.68 57.18
CA GLY A 69 16.53 12.62 58.14
C GLY A 69 16.12 12.98 59.57
N ALA A 70 15.28 14.01 59.73
CA ALA A 70 14.92 14.57 61.02
C ALA A 70 13.92 13.70 61.79
N ASN A 71 13.02 13.01 61.09
CA ASN A 71 12.01 12.13 61.68
C ASN A 71 12.27 10.64 61.40
N ASP A 72 11.57 9.76 62.13
CA ASP A 72 11.74 8.30 62.02
C ASP A 72 11.38 7.76 60.63
N ARG A 73 10.36 8.34 59.98
CA ARG A 73 9.93 7.93 58.63
C ARG A 73 11.04 8.19 57.61
N GLU A 74 11.64 9.36 57.64
CA GLU A 74 12.77 9.72 56.77
C GLU A 74 13.99 8.84 57.02
N ARG A 75 14.34 8.59 58.30
CA ARG A 75 15.46 7.70 58.65
C ARG A 75 15.25 6.28 58.15
N GLU A 76 14.02 5.74 58.27
CA GLU A 76 13.69 4.42 57.77
C GLU A 76 13.78 4.37 56.24
N VAL A 77 13.26 5.40 55.54
CA VAL A 77 13.39 5.50 54.08
C VAL A 77 14.86 5.57 53.65
N ILE A 78 15.68 6.39 54.30
CA ILE A 78 17.13 6.46 54.04
C ILE A 78 17.76 5.08 54.22
N ARG A 79 17.48 4.38 55.32
CA ARG A 79 17.99 3.02 55.58
C ARG A 79 17.60 2.04 54.47
N LYS A 80 16.36 2.14 53.97
CA LYS A 80 15.84 1.32 52.87
C LYS A 80 16.45 1.68 51.50
N ILE A 81 16.85 2.93 51.32
CA ILE A 81 17.57 3.37 50.12
C ILE A 81 19.03 2.89 50.15
N GLU A 82 19.66 2.92 51.32
CA GLU A 82 21.07 2.53 51.53
C GLU A 82 21.27 1.02 51.46
N ASN A 83 20.36 0.23 52.05
CA ASN A 83 20.42 -1.23 51.96
C ASN A 83 19.95 -1.77 50.58
N GLY A 84 19.34 -0.90 49.76
CA GLY A 84 18.89 -1.22 48.42
C GLY A 84 17.54 -1.92 48.35
N ASP A 85 16.69 -1.81 49.37
CA ASP A 85 15.28 -2.22 49.27
C ASP A 85 14.48 -1.23 48.39
N LEU A 86 14.85 0.06 48.41
CA LEU A 86 14.27 1.13 47.60
C LEU A 86 15.31 1.70 46.62
N ARG A 87 15.28 1.21 45.38
CA ARG A 87 16.28 1.57 44.33
C ARG A 87 15.71 2.39 43.19
N GLY A 88 14.41 2.38 42.97
CA GLY A 88 13.79 3.05 41.82
C GLY A 88 13.42 4.49 42.10
N SER A 89 13.26 5.23 41.01
CA SER A 89 12.52 6.48 40.98
C SER A 89 11.52 6.45 39.82
N SER A 90 10.40 7.14 39.98
CA SER A 90 9.36 7.24 38.95
C SER A 90 8.88 8.68 38.89
N ILE A 91 8.80 9.22 37.68
CA ILE A 91 8.33 10.59 37.45
C ILE A 91 6.81 10.65 37.43
N GLY A 92 6.25 11.70 38.01
CA GLY A 92 4.87 12.11 37.80
C GLY A 92 4.86 13.28 36.84
N VAL A 93 4.22 13.07 35.68
CA VAL A 93 4.13 14.09 34.63
C VAL A 93 2.69 14.29 34.18
N ASP A 94 2.36 15.53 33.86
CA ASP A 94 1.15 15.88 33.13
C ASP A 94 1.41 15.71 31.64
N ALA A 95 0.62 14.83 31.00
CA ALA A 95 0.76 14.56 29.58
C ALA A 95 0.18 15.69 28.74
N ILE A 96 1.00 16.29 27.86
CA ILE A 96 0.58 17.42 27.00
C ILE A 96 0.35 16.93 25.57
N THR A 97 1.34 16.28 24.96
CA THR A 97 1.28 15.86 23.54
C THR A 97 1.77 14.44 23.34
N TRP A 98 0.96 13.65 22.63
CA TRP A 98 1.28 12.28 22.20
C TRP A 98 1.57 12.24 20.69
N SER A 99 2.49 11.39 20.27
CA SER A 99 2.84 11.18 18.85
C SER A 99 2.91 9.71 18.47
N GLU A 100 2.33 9.39 17.31
CA GLU A 100 2.43 8.09 16.64
C GLU A 100 3.42 8.14 15.45
N ASP A 101 4.16 9.24 15.29
CA ASP A 101 5.14 9.37 14.21
C ASP A 101 6.21 8.28 14.33
N PRO A 102 6.47 7.50 13.26
CA PRO A 102 7.48 6.44 13.26
C PRO A 102 8.86 6.87 13.76
N VAL A 103 9.24 8.15 13.62
CA VAL A 103 10.53 8.67 14.11
C VAL A 103 10.65 8.61 15.64
N TYR A 104 9.54 8.63 16.37
CA TYR A 104 9.50 8.59 17.83
C TYR A 104 9.11 7.23 18.40
N LEU A 105 8.76 6.25 17.55
CA LEU A 105 8.36 4.92 17.99
C LEU A 105 9.57 3.99 18.14
N LYS A 106 9.66 3.29 19.27
CA LYS A 106 10.65 2.24 19.51
C LYS A 106 10.04 0.84 19.39
N GLN A 107 10.88 -0.14 19.05
CA GLN A 107 10.47 -1.55 18.99
C GLN A 107 9.91 -2.00 20.35
N GLY A 108 8.74 -2.64 20.33
CA GLY A 108 8.05 -3.12 21.53
C GLY A 108 7.10 -2.11 22.18
N GLN A 109 6.95 -0.89 21.64
CA GLN A 109 5.87 0.00 22.04
C GLN A 109 4.50 -0.54 21.62
N THR A 110 3.55 -0.45 22.53
CA THR A 110 2.13 -0.74 22.29
C THR A 110 1.27 0.52 22.37
N LYS A 111 1.87 1.65 22.76
CA LYS A 111 1.23 2.95 22.92
C LYS A 111 2.08 4.08 22.30
N PRO A 112 1.48 5.23 21.93
CA PRO A 112 2.17 6.36 21.31
C PRO A 112 3.24 6.94 22.23
N THR A 113 4.21 7.66 21.68
CA THR A 113 5.26 8.32 22.46
C THR A 113 4.75 9.64 23.04
N LEU A 114 4.97 9.87 24.34
CA LEU A 114 4.70 11.15 24.98
C LEU A 114 5.84 12.12 24.64
N THR A 115 5.57 13.06 23.72
CA THR A 115 6.59 13.98 23.17
C THR A 115 6.66 15.30 23.90
N GLN A 116 5.62 15.67 24.66
CA GLN A 116 5.63 16.83 25.55
C GLN A 116 4.87 16.51 26.83
N SER A 117 5.46 16.89 27.97
CA SER A 117 4.86 16.68 29.29
C SER A 117 5.44 17.66 30.31
N ASP A 118 4.69 18.01 31.34
CA ASP A 118 5.19 18.84 32.46
C ASP A 118 5.48 17.97 33.69
N LEU A 119 6.67 18.12 34.28
CA LEU A 119 7.08 17.36 35.46
C LEU A 119 6.62 18.05 36.73
N PHE A 120 5.82 17.37 37.55
CA PHE A 120 5.33 17.94 38.81
C PHE A 120 5.84 17.22 40.05
N GLU A 121 6.30 15.96 39.95
CA GLU A 121 6.90 15.24 41.08
C GLU A 121 7.82 14.09 40.63
N ILE A 122 8.65 13.62 41.56
CA ILE A 122 9.41 12.39 41.39
C ILE A 122 9.29 11.58 42.68
N SER A 123 8.89 10.31 42.56
CA SER A 123 8.72 9.42 43.70
C SER A 123 9.86 8.40 43.78
N VAL A 124 10.30 8.11 45.00
CA VAL A 124 11.12 6.92 45.27
C VAL A 124 10.21 5.71 45.28
N THR A 125 10.58 4.65 44.56
CA THR A 125 9.75 3.46 44.41
C THR A 125 10.59 2.19 44.43
N ALA A 126 9.98 1.08 44.87
CA ALA A 126 10.58 -0.23 44.74
C ALA A 126 10.60 -0.70 43.27
N LEU A 127 9.57 -0.33 42.48
CA LEU A 127 9.34 -0.82 41.13
C LEU A 127 9.03 0.34 40.18
N PRO A 128 10.05 0.95 39.55
CA PRO A 128 9.83 2.05 38.63
C PRO A 128 9.25 1.57 37.30
N SER A 129 8.36 2.37 36.72
CA SER A 129 7.78 2.08 35.39
C SER A 129 8.81 2.18 34.28
N ASN A 130 9.76 3.11 34.41
CA ASN A 130 10.96 3.16 33.59
C ASN A 130 12.06 2.32 34.24
N LYS A 131 12.43 1.20 33.62
CA LYS A 131 13.41 0.25 34.18
C LYS A 131 14.81 0.84 34.34
N ALA A 132 15.17 1.81 33.51
CA ALA A 132 16.46 2.50 33.60
C ALA A 132 16.49 3.50 34.75
N ALA A 133 15.34 3.85 35.34
CA ALA A 133 15.24 4.69 36.54
C ALA A 133 15.53 3.94 37.86
N LEU A 134 16.22 2.79 37.77
CA LEU A 134 16.84 2.13 38.90
C LEU A 134 18.19 2.79 39.20
N CYS A 135 18.44 3.15 40.46
CA CYS A 135 19.71 3.73 40.90
C CYS A 135 20.88 2.79 40.56
N LEU A 136 21.89 3.32 39.86
CA LEU A 136 23.03 2.58 39.37
C LEU A 136 24.04 2.23 40.50
N LYS A 137 24.07 0.97 40.95
CA LYS A 137 25.34 0.22 41.18
C LYS A 137 25.18 -1.31 41.27
N LYS A 138 26.12 -1.95 40.56
CA LYS A 138 26.68 -3.32 40.46
C LYS A 138 26.02 -4.53 41.18
N GLU A 139 25.78 -5.57 40.36
CA GLU A 139 25.60 -7.01 40.66
C GLU A 139 24.44 -7.43 41.58
N ALA A 140 23.29 -7.70 40.96
CA ALA A 140 22.45 -8.91 41.10
C ALA A 140 21.02 -8.60 40.63
N MET A 141 20.50 -9.43 39.73
CA MET A 141 19.19 -9.35 39.07
C MET A 141 18.00 -9.25 40.04
N PRO A 142 16.92 -8.55 39.65
CA PRO A 142 15.57 -8.91 40.09
C PRO A 142 14.64 -9.35 38.94
N VAL A 143 13.84 -10.37 39.25
CA VAL A 143 12.82 -11.04 38.43
C VAL A 143 11.44 -10.36 38.59
N LEU A 144 10.60 -10.48 37.55
CA LEU A 144 9.27 -9.85 37.32
C LEU A 144 8.14 -10.15 38.33
N LEU A 145 7.18 -9.22 38.38
CA LEU A 145 5.68 -9.27 38.21
C LEU A 145 5.13 -8.00 38.92
N SER A 146 4.15 -7.21 38.48
CA SER A 146 3.00 -7.38 37.59
C SER A 146 2.65 -6.02 36.94
N ALA A 147 2.34 -6.04 35.65
CA ALA A 147 1.61 -4.97 34.98
C ALA A 147 0.16 -4.98 35.49
N GLY A 148 -0.34 -3.86 36.00
CA GLY A 148 -1.72 -3.81 36.48
C GLY A 148 -2.02 -2.52 37.20
N ASN A 149 -2.21 -1.45 36.42
CA ASN A 149 -3.18 -0.38 36.66
C ASN A 149 -3.19 0.48 35.39
N ILE A 150 -4.07 0.10 34.45
CA ILE A 150 -4.33 0.90 33.25
C ILE A 150 -5.21 2.05 33.71
N HIS A 151 -4.62 3.22 33.96
CA HIS A 151 -5.37 4.47 33.96
C HIS A 151 -5.60 4.87 32.49
N ASP A 152 -6.84 5.20 32.13
CA ASP A 152 -7.33 5.58 30.79
C ASP A 152 -6.69 6.87 30.20
N ILE A 153 -5.63 7.38 30.81
CA ILE A 153 -4.92 8.61 30.41
C ILE A 153 -3.95 8.35 29.24
N VAL A 154 -3.51 7.09 29.06
CA VAL A 154 -2.54 6.74 28.01
C VAL A 154 -3.25 6.17 26.79
N PRO A 155 -3.25 6.87 25.64
CA PRO A 155 -3.94 6.43 24.43
C PRO A 155 -3.34 5.13 23.88
N SER A 156 -4.16 4.33 23.21
CA SER A 156 -3.70 3.15 22.45
C SER A 156 -3.13 3.58 21.11
N LEU A 157 -2.13 2.85 20.59
CA LEU A 157 -1.70 3.02 19.20
C LEU A 157 -2.86 2.70 18.26
N LYS A 158 -3.08 3.56 17.27
CA LYS A 158 -4.02 3.23 16.20
C LYS A 158 -3.52 2.02 15.41
N PRO A 159 -4.38 1.03 15.13
CA PRO A 159 -4.03 -0.07 14.24
C PRO A 159 -3.69 0.49 12.85
N ASN A 160 -2.58 0.02 12.28
CA ASN A 160 -2.07 0.46 10.98
C ASN A 160 -2.93 -0.13 9.85
N THR A 161 -4.12 0.44 9.69
CA THR A 161 -5.17 0.00 8.75
C THR A 161 -4.75 0.12 7.29
N ASP A 162 -3.69 0.87 6.99
CA ASP A 162 -3.18 1.01 5.63
C ASP A 162 -2.31 -0.18 5.21
N MET A 163 -1.53 -0.76 6.12
CA MET A 163 -0.79 -1.99 5.82
C MET A 163 -1.72 -3.21 5.66
N GLU A 164 -2.80 -3.29 6.44
CA GLU A 164 -3.80 -4.37 6.29
C GLU A 164 -4.45 -4.35 4.89
N LYS A 165 -4.82 -3.16 4.39
CA LYS A 165 -5.40 -3.02 3.05
C LYS A 165 -4.41 -3.40 1.95
N ILE A 166 -3.13 -3.02 2.11
CA ILE A 166 -2.08 -3.35 1.14
C ILE A 166 -1.80 -4.87 1.15
N ALA A 167 -1.72 -5.49 2.32
CA ALA A 167 -1.56 -6.94 2.47
C ALA A 167 -2.72 -7.70 1.81
N LEU A 168 -3.96 -7.31 2.10
CA LEU A 168 -5.16 -7.89 1.49
C LEU A 168 -5.18 -7.71 -0.04
N ALA A 169 -4.79 -6.52 -0.55
CA ALA A 169 -4.72 -6.26 -1.98
C ALA A 169 -3.66 -7.11 -2.70
N LEU A 170 -2.59 -7.49 -1.99
CA LEU A 170 -1.54 -8.40 -2.47
C LEU A 170 -1.88 -9.89 -2.22
N GLY A 171 -3.06 -10.20 -1.67
CA GLY A 171 -3.47 -11.58 -1.35
C GLY A 171 -2.79 -12.18 -0.12
N LEU A 172 -2.11 -11.37 0.69
CA LEU A 172 -1.48 -11.77 1.94
C LEU A 172 -2.47 -11.70 3.11
N THR A 173 -2.12 -12.30 4.25
CA THR A 173 -2.93 -12.23 5.47
C THR A 173 -2.89 -10.82 6.07
N LYS A 174 -3.92 -10.46 6.85
CA LYS A 174 -3.99 -9.17 7.56
C LYS A 174 -2.80 -8.90 8.51
N ASP A 175 -2.15 -9.97 8.95
CA ASP A 175 -1.01 -9.93 9.88
C ASP A 175 0.34 -9.96 9.13
N ALA A 176 0.34 -9.75 7.81
CA ALA A 176 1.56 -9.74 7.01
C ALA A 176 2.49 -8.59 7.41
N THR A 177 3.75 -8.93 7.64
CA THR A 177 4.79 -7.97 8.00
C THR A 177 5.19 -7.10 6.79
N GLU A 178 5.71 -5.91 7.05
CA GLU A 178 6.20 -4.99 6.00
C GLU A 178 7.20 -5.67 5.05
N ALA A 179 8.08 -6.53 5.58
CA ALA A 179 9.03 -7.30 4.77
C ALA A 179 8.35 -8.27 3.79
N GLN A 180 7.26 -8.91 4.21
CA GLN A 180 6.49 -9.83 3.36
C GLN A 180 5.73 -9.07 2.25
N ILE A 181 5.19 -7.89 2.58
CA ILE A 181 4.54 -6.99 1.61
C ILE A 181 5.54 -6.53 0.54
N LEU A 182 6.73 -6.08 0.96
CA LEU A 182 7.79 -5.63 0.04
C LEU A 182 8.29 -6.77 -0.86
N THR A 183 8.42 -7.98 -0.31
CA THR A 183 8.81 -9.17 -1.09
C THR A 183 7.78 -9.50 -2.15
N ALA A 184 6.48 -9.51 -1.79
CA ALA A 184 5.40 -9.74 -2.74
C ALA A 184 5.36 -8.68 -3.85
N ILE A 185 5.56 -7.40 -3.51
CA ILE A 185 5.64 -6.32 -4.51
C ILE A 185 6.80 -6.53 -5.49
N GLN A 186 7.98 -6.95 -4.99
CA GLN A 186 9.12 -7.25 -5.84
C GLN A 186 8.84 -8.44 -6.76
N GLU A 187 8.21 -9.51 -6.26
CA GLU A 187 7.80 -10.66 -7.08
C GLU A 187 6.78 -10.26 -8.16
N TYR A 188 5.78 -9.45 -7.82
CA TYR A 188 4.81 -8.93 -8.80
C TYR A 188 5.49 -8.07 -9.88
N LYS A 189 6.48 -7.25 -9.50
CA LYS A 189 7.24 -6.44 -10.46
C LYS A 189 8.10 -7.30 -11.38
N LEU A 190 8.80 -8.30 -10.83
CA LEU A 190 9.58 -9.27 -11.59
C LEU A 190 8.68 -10.08 -12.54
N THR A 191 7.53 -10.54 -12.06
CA THR A 191 6.56 -11.27 -12.88
C THR A 191 6.03 -10.39 -14.01
N GLY A 192 5.72 -9.12 -13.75
CA GLY A 192 5.32 -8.15 -14.77
C GLY A 192 6.41 -7.89 -15.83
N GLU A 193 7.67 -7.74 -15.40
CA GLU A 193 8.81 -7.55 -16.32
C GLU A 193 9.07 -8.80 -17.18
N THR A 194 9.00 -10.00 -16.59
CA THR A 194 9.13 -11.26 -17.34
C THR A 194 7.96 -11.48 -18.31
N ALA A 195 6.72 -11.16 -17.93
CA ALA A 195 5.55 -11.28 -18.80
C ALA A 195 5.62 -10.30 -19.99
N ALA A 196 6.09 -9.07 -19.75
CA ALA A 196 6.33 -8.09 -20.81
C ALA A 196 7.45 -8.54 -21.77
N THR A 197 8.51 -9.13 -21.24
CA THR A 197 9.65 -9.63 -22.04
C THR A 197 9.25 -10.85 -22.88
N LEU A 198 8.56 -11.82 -22.27
CA LEU A 198 8.04 -13.00 -22.97
C LEU A 198 7.03 -12.61 -24.06
N SER A 199 6.16 -11.62 -23.79
CA SER A 199 5.21 -11.13 -24.80
C SER A 199 5.91 -10.47 -26.00
N ARG A 200 6.99 -9.72 -25.77
CA ARG A 200 7.80 -9.18 -26.88
C ARG A 200 8.51 -10.26 -27.66
N GLU A 201 9.13 -11.22 -26.98
CA GLU A 201 9.84 -12.31 -27.65
C GLU A 201 8.90 -13.20 -28.48
N LEU A 202 7.67 -13.44 -27.99
CA LEU A 202 6.61 -14.11 -28.73
C LEU A 202 6.18 -13.31 -29.98
N LEU A 203 6.03 -11.99 -29.85
CA LEU A 203 5.69 -11.13 -30.99
C LEU A 203 6.81 -11.08 -32.03
N ASP A 204 8.09 -11.04 -31.62
CA ASP A 204 9.23 -11.03 -32.53
C ASP A 204 9.36 -12.36 -33.29
N LYS A 205 9.21 -13.50 -32.60
CA LYS A 205 9.18 -14.84 -33.24
C LYS A 205 7.96 -15.02 -34.16
N ALA A 206 6.83 -14.42 -33.81
CA ALA A 206 5.64 -14.45 -34.65
C ALA A 206 5.81 -13.59 -35.91
N ALA A 207 6.46 -12.42 -35.79
CA ALA A 207 6.81 -11.51 -36.90
C ALA A 207 7.86 -12.10 -37.86
N ASP A 208 8.68 -13.02 -37.38
CA ASP A 208 9.70 -13.71 -38.18
C ASP A 208 9.05 -14.66 -39.21
N GLY A 209 9.40 -14.50 -40.48
CA GLY A 209 8.78 -15.21 -41.61
C GLY A 209 7.57 -14.53 -42.28
N LEU A 210 7.10 -13.37 -41.81
CA LEU A 210 6.05 -12.60 -42.51
C LEU A 210 6.63 -11.67 -43.60
N GLY A 211 5.91 -11.51 -44.70
CA GLY A 211 6.19 -10.51 -45.73
C GLY A 211 5.96 -9.07 -45.23
N GLU A 212 6.43 -8.07 -45.98
CA GLU A 212 6.38 -6.66 -45.55
C GLU A 212 4.94 -6.14 -45.33
N ASN A 213 3.98 -6.59 -46.13
CA ASN A 213 2.58 -6.18 -46.01
C ASN A 213 1.91 -6.82 -44.79
N GLU A 214 2.20 -8.09 -44.53
CA GLU A 214 1.67 -8.85 -43.41
C GLU A 214 2.28 -8.39 -42.09
N LYS A 215 3.55 -7.96 -42.09
CA LYS A 215 4.20 -7.31 -40.94
C LYS A 215 3.48 -6.04 -40.52
N ASN A 216 3.06 -5.19 -41.46
CA ASN A 216 2.33 -3.96 -41.12
C ASN A 216 0.96 -4.25 -40.47
N ILE A 217 0.27 -5.29 -40.95
CA ILE A 217 -1.00 -5.74 -40.36
C ILE A 217 -0.78 -6.33 -38.98
N PHE A 218 0.25 -7.18 -38.81
CA PHE A 218 0.63 -7.77 -37.53
C PHE A 218 1.01 -6.71 -36.48
N ILE A 219 1.80 -5.70 -36.86
CA ILE A 219 2.19 -4.58 -35.97
C ILE A 219 0.97 -3.75 -35.56
N THR A 220 -0.02 -3.62 -36.43
CA THR A 220 -1.25 -2.88 -36.12
C THR A 220 -2.12 -3.67 -35.14
N LEU A 221 -2.26 -4.98 -35.35
CA LEU A 221 -3.01 -5.88 -34.46
C LEU A 221 -2.32 -6.07 -33.11
N SER A 222 -0.99 -6.13 -33.05
CA SER A 222 -0.26 -6.32 -31.79
C SER A 222 -0.41 -5.15 -30.83
N LYS A 223 -0.70 -3.95 -31.35
CA LYS A 223 -1.00 -2.75 -30.56
C LYS A 223 -2.39 -2.76 -29.92
N THR A 224 -3.34 -3.50 -30.48
CA THR A 224 -4.73 -3.53 -30.02
C THR A 224 -5.07 -4.82 -29.29
N ASN A 225 -4.62 -5.97 -29.78
CA ASN A 225 -4.85 -7.27 -29.17
C ASN A 225 -3.75 -8.27 -29.59
N VAL A 226 -2.85 -8.56 -28.65
CA VAL A 226 -1.72 -9.49 -28.84
C VAL A 226 -2.20 -10.89 -29.26
N LYS A 227 -3.35 -11.36 -28.76
CA LYS A 227 -3.88 -12.69 -29.11
C LYS A 227 -4.32 -12.76 -30.57
N GLN A 228 -5.00 -11.73 -31.07
CA GLN A 228 -5.43 -11.66 -32.47
C GLN A 228 -4.24 -11.52 -33.43
N ALA A 229 -3.19 -10.80 -33.01
CA ALA A 229 -1.96 -10.70 -33.79
C ALA A 229 -1.26 -12.06 -33.94
N LEU A 230 -1.20 -12.87 -32.87
CA LEU A 230 -0.63 -14.22 -32.91
C LEU A 230 -1.44 -15.15 -33.83
N GLU A 231 -2.77 -15.17 -33.70
CA GLU A 231 -3.66 -15.96 -34.56
C GLU A 231 -3.52 -15.57 -36.04
N TYR A 232 -3.35 -14.28 -36.34
CA TYR A 232 -3.09 -13.79 -37.70
C TYR A 232 -1.75 -14.31 -38.24
N ALA A 233 -0.66 -14.20 -37.48
CA ALA A 233 0.66 -14.70 -37.89
C ALA A 233 0.67 -16.20 -38.16
N GLU A 234 0.00 -17.00 -37.33
CA GLU A 234 -0.16 -18.44 -37.54
C GLU A 234 -0.94 -18.78 -38.81
N SER A 235 -2.01 -18.01 -39.11
CA SER A 235 -2.82 -18.22 -40.30
C SER A 235 -2.02 -18.00 -41.60
N ILE A 236 -1.12 -17.01 -41.64
CA ILE A 236 -0.27 -16.74 -42.79
C ILE A 236 0.77 -17.84 -42.98
N LYS A 237 1.44 -18.26 -41.91
CA LYS A 237 2.39 -19.39 -41.94
C LYS A 237 1.73 -20.71 -42.36
N ALA A 238 0.45 -20.90 -42.05
CA ALA A 238 -0.32 -22.06 -42.50
C ALA A 238 -0.69 -22.01 -43.99
N ILE A 239 -0.86 -20.81 -44.56
CA ILE A 239 -1.12 -20.61 -46.00
C ILE A 239 0.16 -20.84 -46.81
N GLU A 240 1.30 -20.35 -46.32
CA GLU A 240 2.60 -20.48 -47.01
C GLU A 240 3.08 -21.95 -47.10
N ASN A 241 2.65 -22.80 -46.17
CA ASN A 241 2.91 -24.25 -46.18
C ASN A 241 1.96 -25.07 -47.06
N ARG A 242 0.96 -24.47 -47.74
CA ARG A 242 0.15 -25.17 -48.74
C ARG A 242 0.84 -25.12 -50.11
N GLN A 243 1.33 -26.28 -50.59
CA GLN A 243 1.71 -26.40 -51.99
C GLN A 243 0.49 -26.17 -52.92
N PRO A 244 0.66 -25.52 -54.09
CA PRO A 244 -0.42 -25.32 -55.03
C PRO A 244 -0.78 -26.66 -55.69
N GLU A 245 -1.96 -27.21 -55.38
CA GLU A 245 -2.57 -28.22 -56.24
C GLU A 245 -2.92 -27.54 -57.58
N LYS A 246 -2.32 -28.03 -58.67
CA LYS A 246 -2.59 -27.54 -60.03
C LYS A 246 -4.07 -27.75 -60.38
N PRO A 247 -4.79 -26.72 -60.85
CA PRO A 247 -6.14 -26.92 -61.36
C PRO A 247 -6.07 -27.67 -62.70
N ALA A 248 -6.87 -28.74 -62.83
CA ALA A 248 -7.07 -29.42 -64.10
C ALA A 248 -7.85 -28.51 -65.07
N VAL A 249 -7.28 -28.26 -66.25
CA VAL A 249 -7.88 -27.47 -67.32
C VAL A 249 -8.84 -28.35 -68.13
N GLU A 250 -10.13 -28.01 -68.16
CA GLU A 250 -11.06 -28.48 -69.21
C GLU A 250 -11.74 -27.30 -69.93
N LYS A 251 -11.21 -27.03 -71.13
CA LYS A 251 -11.79 -26.59 -72.41
C LYS A 251 -12.80 -25.42 -72.51
N ASP A 252 -12.33 -24.39 -73.21
CA ASP A 252 -12.97 -23.55 -74.25
C ASP A 252 -14.47 -23.22 -74.16
N VAL A 253 -14.78 -21.97 -73.79
CA VAL A 253 -16.01 -21.29 -74.22
C VAL A 253 -15.64 -20.15 -75.17
N LYS A 254 -16.22 -20.15 -76.37
CA LYS A 254 -15.93 -19.20 -77.44
C LYS A 254 -16.61 -17.85 -77.18
N VAL A 255 -15.90 -16.76 -77.50
CA VAL A 255 -16.34 -15.35 -77.40
C VAL A 255 -17.67 -15.06 -78.14
N SER A 256 -18.08 -15.93 -79.07
CA SER A 256 -19.37 -15.84 -79.79
C SER A 256 -20.62 -16.01 -78.91
N ASP A 257 -20.50 -16.61 -77.72
CA ASP A 257 -21.65 -16.82 -76.83
C ASP A 257 -21.99 -15.60 -75.97
N ILE A 258 -21.09 -14.61 -75.89
CA ILE A 258 -21.28 -13.39 -75.08
C ILE A 258 -22.15 -12.34 -75.81
N ILE A 259 -22.17 -12.34 -77.15
CA ILE A 259 -22.89 -11.31 -77.93
C ILE A 259 -24.41 -11.61 -78.05
N LYS A 260 -24.85 -12.85 -77.80
CA LYS A 260 -26.29 -13.19 -77.79
C LYS A 260 -27.04 -12.76 -76.52
N MET A 261 -26.35 -12.31 -75.47
CA MET A 261 -26.98 -11.75 -74.26
C MET A 261 -27.21 -10.24 -74.31
N GLY A 262 -26.81 -9.55 -75.39
CA GLY A 262 -26.93 -8.09 -75.54
C GLY A 262 -28.25 -7.54 -76.07
N LYS A 263 -29.27 -8.37 -76.30
CA LYS A 263 -30.59 -7.92 -76.77
C LYS A 263 -31.72 -8.73 -76.14
N ASN A 264 -32.11 -8.32 -74.94
CA ASN A 264 -33.50 -8.33 -74.49
C ASN A 264 -33.63 -7.33 -73.34
N SER A 265 -33.98 -6.10 -73.70
CA SER A 265 -34.57 -5.12 -72.81
C SER A 265 -35.91 -5.68 -72.31
N GLN A 266 -35.92 -6.21 -71.08
CA GLN A 266 -37.15 -6.45 -70.32
C GLN A 266 -36.91 -5.99 -68.88
N GLU A 267 -37.75 -5.05 -68.47
CA GLU A 267 -37.87 -4.50 -67.12
C GLU A 267 -37.86 -5.62 -66.08
N LEU A 268 -36.87 -5.62 -65.18
CA LEU A 268 -36.85 -6.49 -64.01
C LEU A 268 -37.11 -5.65 -62.76
N LYS A 269 -38.25 -5.96 -62.14
CA LYS A 269 -38.73 -5.44 -60.87
C LYS A 269 -37.70 -5.69 -59.78
N ASP A 270 -37.21 -4.60 -59.20
CA ASP A 270 -36.28 -4.53 -58.08
C ASP A 270 -36.85 -5.24 -56.83
N ASP A 271 -36.15 -6.25 -56.32
CA ASP A 271 -36.50 -6.97 -55.08
C ASP A 271 -35.84 -6.37 -53.83
N GLY A 272 -35.19 -5.20 -53.95
CA GLY A 272 -34.69 -4.40 -52.84
C GLY A 272 -33.49 -5.00 -52.09
N LYS A 273 -32.92 -6.13 -52.56
CA LYS A 273 -31.75 -6.76 -51.94
C LYS A 273 -30.44 -5.99 -52.12
N GLU A 274 -30.40 -5.03 -53.04
CA GLU A 274 -29.26 -4.11 -53.21
C GLU A 274 -29.46 -2.77 -52.50
N SER A 275 -30.56 -2.60 -51.76
CA SER A 275 -30.83 -1.35 -51.03
C SER A 275 -29.93 -1.19 -49.80
N PHE A 276 -29.63 0.06 -49.42
CA PHE A 276 -28.85 0.39 -48.22
C PHE A 276 -29.44 -0.26 -46.95
N ASP A 277 -30.77 -0.37 -46.85
CA ASP A 277 -31.44 -0.98 -45.70
C ASP A 277 -31.14 -2.49 -45.59
N TYR A 278 -31.07 -3.21 -46.72
CA TYR A 278 -30.71 -4.64 -46.73
C TYR A 278 -29.22 -4.84 -46.44
N LEU A 279 -28.34 -4.10 -47.12
CA LEU A 279 -26.89 -4.22 -46.96
C LEU A 279 -26.43 -3.85 -45.55
N SER A 280 -27.05 -2.84 -44.93
CA SER A 280 -26.77 -2.46 -43.53
C SER A 280 -27.19 -3.51 -42.51
N LYS A 281 -28.21 -4.33 -42.80
CA LYS A 281 -28.75 -5.33 -41.86
C LYS A 281 -28.23 -6.75 -42.10
N HIS A 282 -27.99 -7.13 -43.35
CA HIS A 282 -27.70 -8.51 -43.74
C HIS A 282 -26.29 -8.72 -44.30
N ASN A 283 -25.63 -7.67 -44.83
CA ASN A 283 -24.28 -7.82 -45.39
C ASN A 283 -23.44 -6.54 -45.24
N VAL A 284 -23.05 -6.26 -43.99
CA VAL A 284 -22.28 -5.07 -43.60
C VAL A 284 -20.87 -5.06 -44.22
N ALA A 285 -20.31 -6.25 -44.52
CA ALA A 285 -19.00 -6.37 -45.14
C ALA A 285 -19.01 -5.81 -46.57
N GLU A 286 -20.05 -6.13 -47.36
CA GLU A 286 -20.21 -5.62 -48.72
C GLU A 286 -20.49 -4.11 -48.74
N LEU A 287 -21.25 -3.60 -47.76
CA LEU A 287 -21.50 -2.16 -47.62
C LEU A 287 -20.21 -1.39 -47.34
N ASN A 288 -19.33 -1.93 -46.50
CA ASN A 288 -18.02 -1.34 -46.22
C ASN A 288 -17.08 -1.44 -47.42
N ARG A 289 -17.15 -2.52 -48.20
CA ARG A 289 -16.40 -2.65 -49.46
C ARG A 289 -16.83 -1.58 -50.47
N ILE A 290 -18.13 -1.41 -50.68
CA ILE A 290 -18.68 -0.36 -51.57
C ILE A 290 -18.30 1.03 -51.07
N ARG A 291 -18.28 1.27 -49.75
CA ARG A 291 -17.83 2.55 -49.17
C ARG A 291 -16.34 2.86 -49.47
N LEU A 292 -15.48 1.84 -49.52
CA LEU A 292 -14.04 2.02 -49.81
C LEU A 292 -13.73 2.04 -51.31
N GLU A 293 -14.39 1.19 -52.10
CA GLU A 293 -14.08 0.98 -53.52
C GLU A 293 -14.85 1.93 -54.44
N ASP A 294 -16.08 2.33 -54.09
CA ASP A 294 -16.93 3.18 -54.93
C ASP A 294 -17.81 4.16 -54.08
N PRO A 295 -17.22 5.31 -53.69
CA PRO A 295 -17.89 6.31 -52.86
C PRO A 295 -19.14 6.92 -53.51
N GLU A 296 -19.21 7.00 -54.84
CA GLU A 296 -20.36 7.56 -55.57
C GLU A 296 -21.57 6.61 -55.50
N LYS A 297 -21.33 5.31 -55.66
CA LYS A 297 -22.36 4.28 -55.48
C LYS A 297 -22.88 4.24 -54.04
N TYR A 298 -21.99 4.38 -53.05
CA TYR A 298 -22.39 4.50 -51.64
C TYR A 298 -23.27 5.73 -51.37
N ALA A 299 -22.91 6.90 -51.91
CA ALA A 299 -23.68 8.12 -51.75
C ALA A 299 -25.07 8.02 -52.39
N LYS A 300 -25.19 7.33 -53.53
CA LYS A 300 -26.48 7.05 -54.18
C LYS A 300 -27.38 6.17 -53.31
N LEU A 301 -26.84 5.09 -52.75
CA LEU A 301 -27.55 4.19 -51.84
C LEU A 301 -28.05 4.92 -50.57
N CYS A 302 -27.25 5.84 -50.01
CA CYS A 302 -27.68 6.66 -48.88
C CYS A 302 -28.81 7.65 -49.23
N ARG A 303 -28.77 8.26 -50.43
CA ARG A 303 -29.83 9.16 -50.89
C ARG A 303 -31.15 8.42 -51.12
N GLU A 304 -31.09 7.23 -51.71
CA GLU A 304 -32.27 6.38 -51.93
C GLU A 304 -32.90 5.95 -50.59
N TYR A 305 -32.08 5.66 -49.57
CA TYR A 305 -32.55 5.40 -48.20
C TYR A 305 -33.24 6.62 -47.56
N GLN A 306 -32.68 7.83 -47.75
CA GLN A 306 -33.30 9.07 -47.28
C GLN A 306 -34.61 9.38 -48.00
N GLN A 307 -34.76 8.94 -49.25
CA GLN A 307 -35.99 9.04 -50.04
C GLN A 307 -37.03 7.95 -49.71
N GLY A 308 -36.73 7.08 -48.74
CA GLY A 308 -37.69 6.10 -48.21
C GLY A 308 -37.65 4.73 -48.87
N VAL A 309 -36.62 4.42 -49.68
CA VAL A 309 -36.44 3.07 -50.25
C VAL A 309 -36.03 2.11 -49.13
N ARG A 310 -36.91 1.15 -48.82
CA ARG A 310 -36.72 0.14 -47.79
C ARG A 310 -36.81 -1.25 -48.39
N TYR A 311 -36.04 -2.18 -47.85
CA TYR A 311 -36.19 -3.59 -48.17
C TYR A 311 -37.55 -4.08 -47.67
N THR A 312 -38.37 -4.59 -48.57
CA THR A 312 -39.61 -5.28 -48.22
C THR A 312 -39.41 -6.76 -48.53
N ALA A 313 -39.25 -7.57 -47.48
CA ALA A 313 -39.20 -9.02 -47.65
C ALA A 313 -40.56 -9.47 -48.20
N LYS A 314 -40.58 -10.06 -49.41
CA LYS A 314 -41.78 -10.73 -49.91
C LYS A 314 -42.09 -11.89 -48.96
N THR A 315 -43.21 -11.81 -48.26
CA THR A 315 -43.86 -12.94 -47.62
C THR A 315 -44.26 -13.93 -48.70
N ALA A 316 -43.71 -15.13 -48.65
CA ALA A 316 -44.27 -16.34 -49.25
C ALA A 316 -44.34 -17.38 -48.14
#